data_AF-A0A533VGS6-F1
#
_entry.id   AF-A0A533VGS6-F1
#
_cell.length_a   1.000
_cell.length_b   1.000
_cell.length_c   1.000
_cell.angle_alpha   90.00
_cell.angle_beta   90.00
_cell.angle_gamma   90.00
#
_symmetry.space_group_name_H-M   'P 1'
#
loop_
_entity.id
_entity.type
_entity.pdbx_description
1 polymer ?
#
loop_
_entity_poly.entity_id
_entity_poly.type
_entity_poly.pdbx_seq_one_letter_code
_entity_poly.pdbx_strand_id
1 'polypeptide(L)'
;MRIPNNENDDFSKKLNGYYADIENIYLESMKPHLTTREVDVMLQDGTITKSTTFDPESVIGFYQSFLKNLKNWEVSNIQETTGESNRIYCQISTILDNYAIRGYFGIQFNVLPYYKPDKQVIQIQRELFDISVKNSTLLESAANIGNNAIKQELKNMALDELEFEDLFERLLQNQELIVRLEDKIKNVERLYPELDGAEKKKNSLILGLDNLIIKLYQISPTLIDYNRLMQGEEGIIVYFDIETKVDTKRKNSNKSVNIERMKSPTKKKISELFKEIDSVLSRQR
;
A
#
# COMPACT_ATOMS: atom_id res chain seq x y z
N MET A 1 -11.43 -19.95 17.40
CA MET A 1 -11.14 -19.19 18.64
C MET A 1 -9.70 -18.75 18.55
N ARG A 2 -9.45 -17.46 18.80
CA ARG A 2 -8.12 -16.85 18.68
C ARG A 2 -7.43 -16.83 20.03
N ILE A 3 -6.11 -17.02 20.05
CA ILE A 3 -5.22 -16.84 21.19
C ILE A 3 -4.40 -15.56 20.94
N PRO A 4 -4.34 -14.62 21.91
CA PRO A 4 -4.86 -14.75 23.28
C PRO A 4 -6.39 -14.68 23.35
N ASN A 5 -6.97 -15.35 24.34
CA ASN A 5 -8.43 -15.37 24.59
C ASN A 5 -8.79 -14.92 26.02
N ASN A 6 -10.08 -14.69 26.27
CA ASN A 6 -10.61 -14.30 27.59
C ASN A 6 -11.22 -15.49 28.36
N GLU A 7 -10.95 -16.73 27.97
CA GLU A 7 -11.49 -17.92 28.64
C GLU A 7 -10.74 -18.19 29.95
N ASN A 8 -11.48 -18.56 31.00
CA ASN A 8 -10.94 -18.67 32.36
C ASN A 8 -10.51 -20.10 32.75
N ASP A 9 -10.63 -21.08 31.85
CA ASP A 9 -10.22 -22.45 32.14
C ASP A 9 -8.69 -22.57 32.22
N ASP A 10 -8.23 -23.62 32.93
CA ASP A 10 -6.81 -23.85 33.21
C ASP A 10 -5.97 -23.95 31.93
N PHE A 11 -6.50 -24.59 30.88
CA PHE A 11 -5.74 -24.78 29.66
C PHE A 11 -5.71 -23.53 28.80
N SER A 12 -6.79 -22.74 28.75
CA SER A 12 -6.76 -21.40 28.11
C SER A 12 -5.74 -20.46 28.73
N LYS A 13 -5.66 -20.40 30.07
CA LYS A 13 -4.63 -19.61 30.78
C LYS A 13 -3.23 -20.06 30.41
N LYS A 14 -3.02 -21.38 30.31
CA LYS A 14 -1.75 -21.96 29.91
C LYS A 14 -1.38 -21.63 28.45
N LEU A 15 -2.35 -21.65 27.53
CA LEU A 15 -2.16 -21.25 26.14
C LEU A 15 -1.83 -19.76 26.02
N ASN A 16 -2.51 -18.90 26.79
CA ASN A 16 -2.19 -17.47 26.84
C ASN A 16 -0.77 -17.23 27.39
N GLY A 17 -0.32 -18.04 28.37
CA GLY A 17 1.07 -18.02 28.85
C GLY A 17 2.06 -18.36 27.75
N TYR A 18 1.84 -19.46 27.03
CA TYR A 18 2.70 -19.82 25.88
C TYR A 18 2.68 -18.76 24.78
N TYR A 19 1.52 -18.16 24.52
CA TYR A 19 1.40 -17.05 23.58
C TYR A 19 2.27 -15.86 24.02
N ALA A 20 2.20 -15.46 25.28
CA ALA A 20 2.99 -14.33 25.79
C ALA A 20 4.50 -14.60 25.69
N ASP A 21 4.94 -15.82 25.95
CA ASP A 21 6.35 -16.22 25.77
C ASP A 21 6.77 -16.11 24.30
N ILE A 22 5.97 -16.68 23.39
CA ILE A 22 6.21 -16.63 21.94
C ILE A 22 6.19 -15.19 21.43
N GLU A 23 5.23 -14.37 21.86
CA GLU A 23 5.08 -12.98 21.44
C GLU A 23 6.31 -12.15 21.82
N ASN A 24 6.77 -12.29 23.07
CA ASN A 24 7.97 -11.61 23.54
C ASN A 24 9.23 -12.09 22.80
N ILE A 25 9.41 -13.40 22.63
CA ILE A 25 10.59 -13.94 21.94
C ILE A 25 10.57 -13.59 20.45
N TYR A 26 9.40 -13.60 19.81
CA TYR A 26 9.23 -13.17 18.43
C TYR A 26 9.62 -11.70 18.25
N LEU A 27 9.13 -10.81 19.13
CA LEU A 27 9.52 -9.40 19.14
C LEU A 27 11.04 -9.24 19.23
N GLU A 28 11.68 -9.87 20.22
CA GLU A 28 13.13 -9.77 20.42
C GLU A 28 13.93 -10.33 19.25
N SER A 29 13.48 -11.44 18.66
CA SER A 29 14.17 -12.07 17.53
C SER A 29 13.97 -11.28 16.23
N MET A 30 12.87 -10.54 16.09
CA MET A 30 12.58 -9.72 14.91
C MET A 30 13.30 -8.36 14.93
N LYS A 31 13.51 -7.77 16.11
CA LYS A 31 14.16 -6.45 16.28
C LYS A 31 15.44 -6.26 15.46
N PRO A 32 16.42 -7.19 15.45
CA PRO A 32 17.64 -7.05 14.65
C PRO A 32 17.37 -6.90 13.15
N HIS A 33 16.33 -7.58 12.64
CA HIS A 33 15.95 -7.56 11.23
C HIS A 33 15.17 -6.31 10.82
N LEU A 34 14.65 -5.56 11.80
CA LEU A 34 13.96 -4.28 11.61
C LEU A 34 14.87 -3.07 11.91
N THR A 35 16.16 -3.31 12.13
CA THR A 35 17.13 -2.23 12.37
C THR A 35 17.14 -1.29 11.17
N THR A 36 16.82 -0.02 11.42
CA THR A 36 16.82 1.00 10.39
C THR A 36 18.22 1.58 10.21
N ARG A 37 18.53 1.96 8.96
CA ARG A 37 19.69 2.76 8.61
C ARG A 37 19.25 4.12 8.10
N GLU A 38 20.06 5.14 8.36
CA GLU A 38 19.89 6.44 7.74
C GLU A 38 20.37 6.40 6.28
N VAL A 39 19.59 7.04 5.40
CA VAL A 39 19.92 7.24 4.00
C VAL A 39 19.60 8.67 3.60
N ASP A 40 20.41 9.22 2.69
CA ASP A 40 20.13 10.52 2.10
C ASP A 40 19.02 10.38 1.07
N VAL A 41 18.05 11.29 1.12
CA VAL A 41 16.93 11.38 0.20
C VAL A 41 16.71 12.81 -0.26
N MET A 42 16.15 12.96 -1.45
CA MET A 42 15.78 14.27 -1.99
C MET A 42 14.27 14.46 -1.91
N LEU A 43 13.87 15.62 -1.37
CA LEU A 43 12.49 16.07 -1.33
C LEU A 43 12.07 16.70 -2.66
N GLN A 44 10.77 16.96 -2.83
CA GLN A 44 10.24 17.55 -4.07
C GLN A 44 10.81 18.94 -4.37
N ASP A 45 11.24 19.70 -3.38
CA ASP A 45 11.87 21.01 -3.53
C ASP A 45 13.37 20.93 -3.90
N GLY A 46 13.93 19.72 -4.04
CA GLY A 46 15.34 19.48 -4.33
C GLY A 46 16.25 19.50 -3.10
N THR A 47 15.71 19.71 -1.90
CA THR A 47 16.49 19.67 -0.65
C THR A 47 16.88 18.23 -0.32
N ILE A 48 18.14 18.02 0.05
CA ILE A 48 18.64 16.72 0.54
C ILE A 48 18.46 16.67 2.06
N THR A 49 17.81 15.61 2.54
CA THR A 49 17.62 15.33 3.97
C THR A 49 17.94 13.87 4.27
N LYS A 50 18.00 13.53 5.55
CA LYS A 50 18.12 12.16 6.01
C LYS A 50 16.74 11.56 6.29
N SER A 51 16.57 10.31 5.93
CA SER A 51 15.43 9.50 6.34
C SER A 51 15.90 8.10 6.72
N THR A 52 15.05 7.33 7.37
CA THR A 52 15.36 5.97 7.83
C THR A 52 14.67 4.93 6.97
N THR A 53 15.33 3.80 6.77
CA THR A 53 14.75 2.62 6.13
C THR A 53 15.28 1.34 6.76
N PHE A 54 14.44 0.32 6.89
CA PHE A 54 14.90 -1.06 7.12
C PHE A 54 14.99 -1.82 5.78
N ASP A 55 15.50 -3.05 5.84
CA ASP A 55 15.63 -3.95 4.69
C ASP A 55 14.59 -5.09 4.76
N PRO A 56 13.55 -5.09 3.90
CA PRO A 56 12.58 -6.17 3.80
C PRO A 56 13.17 -7.56 3.62
N GLU A 57 14.30 -7.68 2.89
CA GLU A 57 14.95 -8.97 2.65
C GLU A 57 15.50 -9.60 3.92
N SER A 58 15.89 -8.78 4.90
CA SER A 58 16.31 -9.26 6.22
C SER A 58 15.17 -9.98 6.95
N VAL A 59 13.95 -9.45 6.84
CA VAL A 59 12.73 -10.04 7.42
C VAL A 59 12.34 -11.33 6.69
N ILE A 60 12.44 -11.33 5.37
CA ILE A 60 12.20 -12.53 4.55
C ILE A 60 13.19 -13.63 4.94
N GLY A 61 14.48 -13.30 5.06
CA GLY A 61 15.52 -14.23 5.51
C GLY A 61 15.26 -14.80 6.91
N PHE A 62 14.80 -13.96 7.84
CA PHE A 62 14.36 -14.40 9.17
C PHE A 62 13.24 -15.45 9.07
N TYR A 63 12.18 -15.16 8.31
CA TYR A 63 11.06 -16.09 8.16
C TYR A 63 11.47 -17.40 7.48
N GLN A 64 12.35 -17.36 6.49
CA GLN A 64 12.87 -18.59 5.85
C GLN A 64 13.60 -19.48 6.87
N SER A 65 14.46 -18.88 7.70
CA SER A 65 15.18 -19.60 8.76
C SER A 65 14.23 -20.15 9.83
N PHE A 66 13.28 -19.34 10.29
CA PHE A 66 12.26 -19.74 11.26
C PHE A 66 11.44 -20.94 10.77
N LEU A 67 10.85 -20.84 9.57
CA LEU A 67 9.96 -21.87 9.03
C LEU A 67 10.69 -23.19 8.76
N LYS A 68 11.93 -23.15 8.27
CA LYS A 68 12.75 -24.36 8.00
C LYS A 68 12.99 -25.22 9.24
N ASN A 69 12.99 -24.60 10.41
CA ASN A 69 13.31 -25.27 11.68
C ASN A 69 12.08 -25.84 12.40
N LEU A 70 10.87 -25.55 11.92
CA LEU A 70 9.62 -26.14 12.42
C LEU A 70 9.39 -27.51 11.77
N LYS A 71 9.25 -28.56 12.59
CA LYS A 71 9.11 -29.95 12.13
C LYS A 71 7.68 -30.47 12.15
N ASN A 72 6.89 -30.01 13.11
CA ASN A 72 5.52 -30.51 13.32
C ASN A 72 4.43 -29.60 12.72
N TRP A 73 4.84 -28.66 11.86
CA TRP A 73 3.98 -27.67 11.25
C TRP A 73 4.05 -27.75 9.73
N GLU A 74 2.90 -27.65 9.09
CA GLU A 74 2.80 -27.24 7.70
C GLU A 74 3.07 -25.74 7.62
N VAL A 75 3.93 -25.32 6.71
CA VAL A 75 4.37 -23.92 6.58
C VAL A 75 3.89 -23.37 5.24
N SER A 76 3.33 -22.15 5.26
CA SER A 76 3.01 -21.42 4.05
C SER A 76 4.29 -20.83 3.44
N ASN A 77 4.22 -20.47 2.15
CA ASN A 77 5.18 -19.53 1.60
C ASN A 77 5.08 -18.19 2.33
N ILE A 78 6.18 -17.44 2.34
CA ILE A 78 6.20 -16.05 2.79
C ILE A 78 5.38 -15.22 1.80
N GLN A 79 4.51 -14.37 2.31
CA GLN A 79 3.61 -13.54 1.52
C GLN A 79 3.92 -12.07 1.77
N GLU A 80 3.80 -11.29 0.70
CA GLU A 80 3.96 -9.85 0.71
C GLU A 80 2.69 -9.20 0.17
N THR A 81 2.18 -8.17 0.86
CA THR A 81 1.10 -7.34 0.35
C THR A 81 1.61 -5.93 0.09
N THR A 82 1.16 -5.34 -1.02
CA THR A 82 1.46 -3.95 -1.39
C THR A 82 0.16 -3.19 -1.59
N GLY A 83 0.07 -1.95 -1.09
CA GLY A 83 -1.12 -1.12 -1.24
C GLY A 83 -1.42 -0.34 0.04
N GLU A 84 -2.67 -0.37 0.49
CA GLU A 84 -3.13 0.34 1.71
C GLU A 84 -2.41 -0.13 2.98
N SER A 85 -1.92 -1.36 3.02
CA SER A 85 -1.14 -1.90 4.14
C SER A 85 -0.06 -2.83 3.63
N ASN A 86 1.20 -2.40 3.75
CA ASN A 86 2.33 -3.22 3.33
C ASN A 86 2.65 -4.21 4.44
N ARG A 87 2.64 -5.50 4.12
CA ARG A 87 2.87 -6.57 5.09
C ARG A 87 3.82 -7.59 4.52
N ILE A 88 4.66 -8.14 5.38
CA ILE A 88 5.39 -9.38 5.13
C ILE A 88 4.96 -10.34 6.23
N TYR A 89 4.48 -11.51 5.85
CA TYR A 89 3.99 -12.48 6.82
C TYR A 89 4.15 -13.92 6.36
N CYS A 90 4.08 -14.82 7.32
CA CYS A 90 3.97 -16.25 7.08
C CYS A 90 2.92 -16.87 8.00
N GLN A 91 2.44 -18.04 7.59
CA GLN A 91 1.47 -18.81 8.35
C GLN A 91 1.99 -20.22 8.55
N ILE A 92 1.69 -20.78 9.71
CA ILE A 92 1.95 -22.17 10.04
C ILE A 92 0.64 -22.83 10.41
N SER A 93 0.46 -24.10 10.06
CA SER A 93 -0.73 -24.85 10.42
C SER A 93 -0.42 -26.27 10.79
N THR A 94 -1.26 -26.85 11.64
CA THR A 94 -1.20 -28.28 11.94
C THR A 94 -2.59 -28.77 12.30
N ILE A 95 -2.83 -30.06 12.03
CA ILE A 95 -4.09 -30.72 12.37
C ILE A 95 -3.79 -31.74 13.46
N LEU A 96 -4.42 -31.55 14.61
CA LEU A 96 -4.28 -32.43 15.76
C LEU A 96 -5.66 -32.93 16.22
N ASP A 97 -5.86 -34.24 16.11
CA ASP A 97 -7.16 -34.89 16.37
C ASP A 97 -8.29 -34.20 15.58
N ASN A 98 -9.20 -33.50 16.28
CA ASN A 98 -10.34 -32.79 15.69
C ASN A 98 -10.12 -31.26 15.61
N TYR A 99 -8.89 -30.79 15.83
CA TYR A 99 -8.58 -29.36 15.88
C TYR A 99 -7.58 -28.98 14.79
N ALA A 100 -7.87 -27.87 14.11
CA ALA A 100 -6.92 -27.19 13.24
C ALA A 100 -6.33 -26.02 14.01
N ILE A 101 -5.01 -25.92 14.03
CA ILE A 101 -4.28 -24.84 14.69
C ILE A 101 -3.55 -24.08 13.60
N ARG A 102 -3.69 -22.76 13.58
CA ARG A 102 -3.03 -21.86 12.63
C ARG A 102 -2.30 -20.78 13.41
N GLY A 103 -1.03 -20.55 13.13
CA GLY A 103 -0.26 -19.42 13.64
C GLY A 103 -0.03 -18.41 12.51
N TYR A 104 -0.24 -17.14 12.80
CA TYR A 104 0.12 -16.03 11.94
C TYR A 104 1.29 -15.27 12.54
N PHE A 105 2.32 -14.99 11.73
CA PHE A 105 3.46 -14.16 12.09
C PHE A 105 3.63 -13.12 11.01
N GLY A 106 3.61 -11.85 11.37
CA GLY A 106 3.73 -10.79 10.38
C GLY A 106 4.33 -9.51 10.93
N ILE A 107 4.67 -8.64 9.99
CA ILE A 107 4.94 -7.23 10.21
C ILE A 107 4.07 -6.38 9.28
N GLN A 108 3.69 -5.20 9.75
CA GLN A 108 3.03 -4.16 8.96
C GLN A 108 3.89 -2.90 8.99
N PHE A 109 4.14 -2.32 7.83
CA PHE A 109 5.07 -1.20 7.69
C PHE A 109 4.61 -0.19 6.63
N ASN A 110 5.20 0.98 6.70
CA ASN A 110 4.96 2.09 5.79
C ASN A 110 5.99 2.12 4.67
N VAL A 111 5.55 2.52 3.48
CA VAL A 111 6.42 2.70 2.31
C VAL A 111 6.31 4.16 1.88
N LEU A 112 7.39 4.91 2.05
CA LEU A 112 7.45 6.32 1.68
C LEU A 112 8.28 6.51 0.40
N PRO A 113 7.72 7.10 -0.66
CA PRO A 113 8.46 7.43 -1.85
C PRO A 113 9.26 8.73 -1.66
N TYR A 114 10.51 8.72 -2.08
CA TYR A 114 11.39 9.88 -2.14
C TYR A 114 12.13 9.92 -3.47
N TYR A 115 12.68 11.07 -3.85
CA TYR A 115 13.63 11.09 -4.96
C TYR A 115 15.02 10.66 -4.49
N LYS A 116 15.76 10.00 -5.39
CA LYS A 116 17.21 9.80 -5.23
C LYS A 116 17.89 11.17 -5.13
N PRO A 117 18.94 11.31 -4.30
CA PRO A 117 19.83 12.49 -4.33
C PRO A 117 20.61 12.61 -5.64
N ASP A 118 19.91 12.94 -6.72
CA ASP A 118 20.42 12.98 -8.08
C ASP A 118 20.14 14.35 -8.71
N LYS A 119 21.17 14.93 -9.35
CA LYS A 119 21.06 16.21 -10.05
C LYS A 119 20.03 16.17 -11.19
N GLN A 120 19.78 14.99 -11.77
CA GLN A 120 18.75 14.81 -12.79
C GLN A 120 17.36 15.20 -12.30
N VAL A 121 17.04 14.96 -11.02
CA VAL A 121 15.76 15.36 -10.43
C VAL A 121 15.58 16.87 -10.53
N ILE A 122 16.59 17.63 -10.10
CA ILE A 122 16.59 19.10 -10.13
C ILE A 122 16.51 19.61 -11.58
N GLN A 123 17.25 18.99 -12.50
CA GLN A 123 17.22 19.36 -13.92
C GLN A 123 15.83 19.17 -14.53
N ILE A 124 15.22 18.00 -14.32
CA ILE A 124 13.89 17.69 -14.83
C ILE A 124 12.84 18.65 -14.22
N GLN A 125 12.91 18.91 -12.91
CA GLN A 125 11.99 19.82 -12.25
C GLN A 125 12.08 21.26 -12.79
N ARG A 126 13.30 21.75 -13.05
CA ARG A 126 13.50 23.07 -13.69
C ARG A 126 12.92 23.10 -15.09
N GLU A 127 13.15 22.05 -15.88
CA GLU A 127 12.64 21.98 -17.25
C GLU A 127 11.10 21.91 -17.27
N LEU A 128 10.50 21.17 -16.33
CA LEU A 128 9.04 21.17 -16.13
C LEU A 128 8.51 22.55 -15.75
N PHE A 129 9.21 23.28 -14.88
CA PHE A 129 8.85 24.64 -14.51
C PHE A 129 8.92 25.60 -15.71
N ASP A 130 10.00 25.55 -16.49
CA ASP A 130 10.17 26.38 -17.68
C ASP A 130 9.09 26.08 -18.74
N ILE A 131 8.75 24.80 -18.95
CA ILE A 131 7.64 24.39 -19.83
C ILE A 131 6.33 24.97 -19.30
N SER A 132 6.07 24.92 -17.99
CA SER A 132 4.84 25.45 -17.40
C SER A 132 4.71 26.96 -17.61
N VAL A 133 5.78 27.73 -17.38
CA VAL A 133 5.80 29.18 -17.57
C VAL A 133 5.63 29.54 -19.04
N LYS A 134 6.34 28.86 -19.95
CA LYS A 134 6.20 29.11 -21.39
C LYS A 134 4.77 28.78 -21.85
N ASN A 135 4.24 27.63 -21.45
CA ASN A 135 2.90 27.21 -21.85
C ASN A 135 1.80 28.12 -21.31
N SER A 136 1.91 28.65 -20.09
CA SER A 136 0.89 29.56 -19.56
C SER A 136 0.77 30.82 -20.42
N THR A 137 1.89 31.39 -20.87
CA THR A 137 1.88 32.56 -21.76
C THR A 137 1.30 32.25 -23.15
N LEU A 138 1.61 31.07 -23.70
CA LEU A 138 1.07 30.64 -25.00
C LEU A 138 -0.43 30.34 -24.91
N LEU A 139 -0.89 29.72 -23.82
CA LEU A 139 -2.30 29.43 -23.57
C LEU A 139 -3.12 30.72 -23.39
N GLU A 140 -2.58 31.72 -22.69
CA GLU A 140 -3.24 33.03 -22.56
C GLU A 140 -3.36 33.72 -23.92
N SER A 141 -2.30 33.68 -24.74
CA SER A 141 -2.34 34.19 -26.11
C SER A 141 -3.38 33.45 -26.97
N ALA A 142 -3.37 32.11 -26.95
CA ALA A 142 -4.29 31.28 -27.69
C ALA A 142 -5.75 31.53 -27.25
N ALA A 143 -6.01 31.67 -25.95
CA ALA A 143 -7.33 31.99 -25.40
C ALA A 143 -7.80 33.37 -25.87
N ASN A 144 -6.94 34.39 -25.84
CA ASN A 144 -7.28 35.73 -26.31
C ASN A 144 -7.57 35.76 -27.82
N ILE A 145 -6.76 35.09 -28.64
CA ILE A 145 -6.99 34.99 -30.08
C ILE A 145 -8.26 34.17 -30.37
N GLY A 146 -8.46 33.05 -29.68
CA GLY A 146 -9.66 32.22 -29.80
C GLY A 146 -10.93 32.99 -29.46
N ASN A 147 -10.95 33.69 -28.32
CA ASN A 147 -12.08 34.54 -27.91
C ASN A 147 -12.39 35.62 -28.94
N ASN A 148 -11.35 36.28 -29.48
CA ASN A 148 -11.53 37.28 -30.53
C ASN A 148 -12.03 36.68 -31.84
N ALA A 149 -11.54 35.50 -32.24
CA ALA A 149 -11.98 34.80 -33.43
C ALA A 149 -13.46 34.39 -33.34
N ILE A 150 -13.88 33.87 -32.18
CA ILE A 150 -15.28 33.55 -31.90
C ILE A 150 -16.14 34.82 -31.93
N LYS A 151 -15.70 35.89 -31.27
CA LYS A 151 -16.43 37.17 -31.27
C LYS A 151 -16.59 37.75 -32.68
N GLN A 152 -15.58 37.66 -33.51
CA GLN A 152 -15.66 38.08 -34.92
C GLN A 152 -16.59 37.19 -35.74
N GLU A 153 -16.57 35.88 -35.52
CA GLU A 153 -17.46 34.98 -36.25
C GLU A 153 -18.93 35.20 -35.88
N LEU A 154 -19.22 35.39 -34.59
CA LEU A 154 -20.54 35.77 -34.10
C LEU A 154 -21.01 37.10 -34.72
N LYS A 155 -20.11 38.10 -34.83
CA LYS A 155 -20.37 39.36 -35.54
C LYS A 155 -20.73 39.16 -37.01
N ASN A 156 -19.95 38.36 -37.72
CA ASN A 156 -20.17 38.07 -39.14
C ASN A 156 -21.53 37.40 -39.39
N MET A 157 -22.05 36.69 -38.39
CA MET A 157 -23.35 36.03 -38.40
C MET A 157 -24.49 36.91 -37.84
N ALA A 158 -24.20 38.16 -37.46
CA ALA A 158 -25.12 39.07 -36.78
C ALA A 158 -25.72 38.46 -35.49
N LEU A 159 -24.88 37.77 -34.72
CA LEU A 159 -25.23 37.09 -33.45
C LEU A 159 -24.61 37.78 -32.23
N ASP A 160 -23.79 38.81 -32.40
CA ASP A 160 -22.99 39.40 -31.33
C ASP A 160 -23.77 40.35 -30.40
N GLU A 161 -24.96 40.76 -30.80
CA GLU A 161 -25.89 41.57 -30.00
C GLU A 161 -26.98 40.74 -29.30
N LEU A 162 -26.98 39.41 -29.47
CA LEU A 162 -27.92 38.55 -28.75
C LEU A 162 -27.55 38.44 -27.27
N GLU A 163 -28.57 38.47 -26.42
CA GLU A 163 -28.41 38.13 -25.01
C GLU A 163 -27.99 36.65 -24.87
N PHE A 164 -27.34 36.32 -23.76
CA PHE A 164 -26.74 35.00 -23.55
C PHE A 164 -27.74 33.84 -23.72
N GLU A 165 -28.97 34.00 -23.21
CA GLU A 165 -30.02 33.00 -23.27
C GLU A 165 -30.44 32.70 -24.72
N ASP A 166 -30.66 33.74 -25.53
CA ASP A 166 -31.02 33.61 -26.94
C ASP A 166 -29.87 33.03 -27.79
N LEU A 167 -28.62 33.46 -27.51
CA LEU A 167 -27.44 32.93 -28.18
C LEU A 167 -27.25 31.43 -27.87
N PHE A 168 -27.46 31.04 -26.61
CA PHE A 168 -27.31 29.67 -26.16
C PHE A 168 -28.37 28.75 -26.79
N GLU A 169 -29.64 29.16 -26.81
CA GLU A 169 -30.71 28.42 -27.49
C GLU A 169 -30.40 28.23 -28.99
N ARG A 170 -29.89 29.28 -29.64
CA ARG A 170 -29.56 29.24 -31.07
C ARG A 170 -28.38 28.33 -31.39
N LEU A 171 -27.39 28.26 -30.50
CA LEU A 171 -26.28 27.30 -30.61
C LEU A 171 -26.77 25.85 -30.45
N LEU A 172 -27.65 25.59 -29.48
CA LEU A 172 -28.23 24.25 -29.26
C LEU A 172 -29.08 23.77 -30.44
N GLN A 173 -29.83 24.68 -31.08
CA GLN A 173 -30.71 24.35 -32.20
C GLN A 173 -29.97 24.22 -33.54
N ASN A 174 -28.74 24.74 -33.66
CA ASN A 174 -27.99 24.76 -34.91
C ASN A 174 -26.60 24.13 -34.74
N GLN A 175 -26.53 22.84 -35.04
CA GLN A 175 -25.28 22.08 -35.00
C GLN A 175 -24.22 22.62 -35.98
N GLU A 176 -24.61 23.18 -37.12
CA GLU A 176 -23.64 23.77 -38.07
C GLU A 176 -22.93 25.00 -37.49
N LEU A 177 -23.61 25.79 -36.64
CA LEU A 177 -22.99 26.91 -35.94
C LEU A 177 -21.92 26.42 -34.96
N ILE A 178 -22.21 25.38 -34.18
CA ILE A 178 -21.24 24.78 -33.25
C ILE A 178 -20.01 24.29 -34.03
N VAL A 179 -20.19 23.52 -35.10
CA VAL A 179 -19.07 23.02 -35.91
C VAL A 179 -18.22 24.15 -36.48
N ARG A 180 -18.83 25.25 -36.96
CA ARG A 180 -18.08 26.41 -37.46
C ARG A 180 -17.25 27.09 -36.36
N LEU A 181 -17.82 27.26 -35.16
CA LEU A 181 -17.10 27.85 -34.03
C LEU A 181 -15.96 26.94 -33.57
N GLU A 182 -16.19 25.63 -33.50
CA GLU A 182 -15.15 24.63 -33.24
C GLU A 182 -14.03 24.69 -34.29
N ASP A 183 -14.35 24.83 -35.57
CA ASP A 183 -13.35 24.95 -36.64
C ASP A 183 -12.51 26.22 -36.49
N LYS A 184 -13.08 27.33 -36.01
CA LYS A 184 -12.29 28.53 -35.67
C LYS A 184 -11.33 28.27 -34.52
N ILE A 185 -11.79 27.60 -33.46
CA ILE A 185 -10.94 27.25 -32.31
C ILE A 185 -9.81 26.31 -32.76
N LYS A 186 -10.12 25.25 -33.51
CA LYS A 186 -9.11 24.31 -34.05
C LYS A 186 -8.08 25.02 -34.92
N ASN A 187 -8.49 26.01 -35.71
CA ASN A 187 -7.54 26.80 -36.50
C ASN A 187 -6.64 27.68 -35.62
N VAL A 188 -7.14 28.21 -34.51
CA VAL A 188 -6.32 28.92 -33.52
C VAL A 188 -5.36 27.96 -32.82
N GLU A 189 -5.82 26.79 -32.38
CA GLU A 189 -4.96 25.76 -31.76
C GLU A 189 -3.81 25.32 -32.68
N ARG A 190 -4.06 25.22 -34.00
CA ARG A 190 -3.02 24.92 -35.01
C ARG A 190 -1.93 25.96 -35.11
N LEU A 191 -2.14 27.19 -34.65
CA LEU A 191 -1.10 28.22 -34.59
C LEU A 191 -0.09 27.97 -33.46
N TYR A 192 -0.40 27.04 -32.54
CA TYR A 192 0.42 26.73 -31.37
C TYR A 192 0.82 25.24 -31.32
N PRO A 193 1.47 24.67 -32.36
CA PRO A 193 1.94 23.28 -32.36
C PRO A 193 2.96 23.00 -31.25
N GLU A 194 3.57 24.06 -30.72
CA GLU A 194 4.48 24.05 -29.58
C GLU A 194 3.82 23.52 -28.31
N LEU A 195 2.51 23.70 -28.14
CA LEU A 195 1.76 23.20 -26.97
C LEU A 195 1.67 21.67 -26.96
N ASP A 196 1.41 21.03 -28.12
CA ASP A 196 1.43 19.56 -28.24
C ASP A 196 2.85 18.99 -28.03
N GLY A 197 3.86 19.65 -28.60
CA GLY A 197 5.26 19.30 -28.35
C GLY A 197 5.65 19.42 -26.87
N ALA A 198 5.19 20.47 -26.20
CA ALA A 198 5.43 20.70 -24.78
C ALA A 198 4.72 19.67 -23.88
N GLU A 199 3.50 19.26 -24.22
CA GLU A 199 2.78 18.21 -23.49
C GLU A 199 3.48 16.86 -23.58
N LYS A 200 3.89 16.44 -24.79
CA LYS A 200 4.68 15.21 -24.98
C LYS A 200 5.97 15.24 -24.17
N LYS A 201 6.68 16.37 -24.20
CA LYS A 201 7.91 16.56 -23.44
C LYS A 201 7.67 16.53 -21.92
N LYS A 202 6.62 17.20 -21.44
CA LYS A 202 6.20 17.17 -20.03
C LYS A 202 5.95 15.73 -19.57
N ASN A 203 5.20 14.94 -20.34
CA ASN A 203 4.92 13.54 -20.00
C ASN A 203 6.19 12.69 -19.94
N SER A 204 7.11 12.87 -20.90
CA SER A 204 8.42 12.20 -20.87
C SER A 204 9.25 12.56 -19.63
N LEU A 205 9.21 13.83 -19.21
CA LEU A 205 9.93 14.32 -18.04
C LEU A 205 9.34 13.76 -16.73
N ILE A 206 8.02 13.70 -16.62
CA ILE A 206 7.33 13.07 -15.47
C ILE A 206 7.73 11.60 -15.34
N LEU A 207 7.74 10.84 -16.44
CA LEU A 207 8.22 9.47 -16.45
C LEU A 207 9.71 9.37 -16.04
N GLY A 208 10.52 10.36 -16.41
CA GLY A 208 11.89 10.49 -15.97
C GLY A 208 12.01 10.64 -14.45
N LEU A 209 11.15 11.46 -13.83
CA LEU A 209 11.08 11.61 -12.36
C LEU A 209 10.64 10.31 -11.68
N ASP A 210 9.64 9.60 -12.23
CA ASP A 210 9.16 8.34 -11.64
C ASP A 210 10.27 7.31 -11.51
N ASN A 211 11.19 7.23 -12.50
CA ASN A 211 12.35 6.34 -12.47
C ASN A 211 13.43 6.73 -11.43
N LEU A 212 13.37 7.96 -10.92
CA LEU A 212 14.25 8.49 -9.89
C LEU A 212 13.66 8.34 -8.49
N ILE A 213 12.44 7.79 -8.36
CA ILE A 213 11.83 7.49 -7.06
C ILE A 213 12.52 6.27 -6.43
N ILE A 214 12.82 6.39 -5.14
CA ILE A 214 13.19 5.29 -4.25
C ILE A 214 12.12 5.13 -3.18
N LYS A 215 11.92 3.87 -2.77
CA LYS A 215 11.00 3.51 -1.71
C LYS A 215 11.79 3.29 -0.44
N LEU A 216 11.43 4.01 0.62
CA LEU A 216 11.95 3.75 1.97
C LEU A 216 10.90 3.02 2.80
N TYR A 217 11.35 2.05 3.57
CA TYR A 217 10.52 1.17 4.38
C TYR A 217 10.64 1.56 5.84
N GLN A 218 9.53 1.94 6.47
CA GLN A 218 9.50 2.43 7.85
C GLN A 218 8.62 1.55 8.73
N ILE A 219 9.12 1.22 9.91
CA ILE A 219 8.40 0.41 10.89
C ILE A 219 8.86 0.76 12.30
N SER A 220 7.92 0.79 13.23
CA SER A 220 8.20 0.75 14.66
C SER A 220 8.24 -0.71 15.14
N PRO A 221 9.32 -1.17 15.80
CA PRO A 221 9.43 -2.54 16.32
C PRO A 221 8.62 -2.70 17.60
N THR A 222 7.30 -2.51 17.49
CA THR A 222 6.32 -2.60 18.58
C THR A 222 5.27 -3.64 18.25
N LEU A 223 4.79 -4.34 19.27
CA LEU A 223 3.70 -5.30 19.12
C LEU A 223 2.38 -4.58 18.86
N ILE A 224 1.60 -5.12 17.93
CA ILE A 224 0.24 -4.68 17.61
C ILE A 224 -0.70 -5.87 17.70
N ASP A 225 -1.94 -5.61 18.13
CA ASP A 225 -3.00 -6.61 18.11
C ASP A 225 -3.69 -6.66 16.74
N TYR A 226 -4.60 -7.62 16.59
CA TYR A 226 -5.34 -7.79 15.35
C TYR A 226 -6.20 -6.58 14.96
N ASN A 227 -6.77 -5.85 15.91
CA ASN A 227 -7.59 -4.68 15.59
C ASN A 227 -6.70 -3.55 15.04
N ARG A 228 -5.56 -3.31 15.70
CA ARG A 228 -4.56 -2.33 15.26
C ARG A 228 -3.98 -2.70 13.87
N LEU A 229 -3.73 -3.98 13.63
CA LEU A 229 -3.36 -4.48 12.29
C LEU A 229 -4.43 -4.09 11.24
N MET A 230 -5.71 -4.34 11.52
CA MET A 230 -6.82 -4.03 10.62
C MET A 230 -7.04 -2.53 10.42
N GLN A 231 -6.58 -1.69 11.35
CA GLN A 231 -6.61 -0.23 11.27
C GLN A 231 -5.41 0.36 10.51
N GLY A 232 -4.48 -0.48 10.04
CA GLY A 232 -3.31 0.00 9.30
C GLY A 232 -2.14 0.44 10.18
N GLU A 233 -2.15 0.14 11.49
CA GLU A 233 -1.05 0.51 12.37
C GLU A 233 0.23 -0.27 12.07
N GLU A 234 1.38 0.41 11.99
CA GLU A 234 2.66 -0.25 11.81
C GLU A 234 3.09 -1.03 13.06
N GLY A 235 3.74 -2.17 12.85
CA GLY A 235 4.28 -2.99 13.94
C GLY A 235 4.35 -4.47 13.63
N ILE A 236 4.62 -5.24 14.68
CA ILE A 236 4.83 -6.68 14.66
C ILE A 236 3.60 -7.36 15.24
N ILE A 237 3.14 -8.44 14.61
CA ILE A 237 1.96 -9.17 15.07
C ILE A 237 2.18 -10.68 15.03
N VAL A 238 1.67 -11.34 16.07
CA VAL A 238 1.50 -12.78 16.13
C VAL A 238 0.13 -13.09 16.71
N TYR A 239 -0.56 -14.11 16.18
CA TYR A 239 -1.75 -14.67 16.81
C TYR A 239 -1.94 -16.11 16.38
N PHE A 240 -2.72 -16.86 17.15
CA PHE A 240 -3.06 -18.24 16.80
C PHE A 240 -4.56 -18.43 16.74
N ASP A 241 -5.05 -19.09 15.70
CA ASP A 241 -6.44 -19.51 15.58
C ASP A 241 -6.53 -21.03 15.78
N ILE A 242 -7.37 -21.45 16.72
CA ILE A 242 -7.74 -22.84 16.96
C ILE A 242 -9.19 -23.03 16.53
N GLU A 243 -9.42 -23.97 15.63
CA GLU A 243 -10.73 -24.27 15.05
C GLU A 243 -11.05 -25.75 15.21
N THR A 244 -12.33 -26.09 15.33
CA THR A 244 -12.75 -27.50 15.20
C THR A 244 -12.87 -27.83 13.72
N LYS A 245 -12.45 -29.04 13.33
CA LYS A 245 -12.58 -29.52 11.96
C LYS A 245 -14.08 -29.52 11.56
N VAL A 246 -14.44 -28.77 10.53
CA VAL A 246 -15.80 -28.77 9.99
C VAL A 246 -15.98 -30.01 9.14
N ASP A 247 -16.90 -30.89 9.52
CA ASP A 247 -17.32 -32.03 8.71
C ASP A 247 -18.04 -31.51 7.46
N THR A 248 -17.50 -31.74 6.26
CA THR A 248 -18.08 -31.28 4.99
C THR A 248 -19.48 -31.86 4.71
N LYS A 249 -19.93 -32.86 5.48
CA LYS A 249 -21.29 -33.44 5.44
C LYS A 249 -22.33 -32.71 6.29
N ARG A 250 -21.94 -31.78 7.17
CA ARG A 250 -22.88 -31.01 8.02
C ARG A 250 -22.68 -29.52 7.79
N LYS A 251 -23.47 -28.98 6.87
CA LYS A 251 -23.42 -27.58 6.39
C LYS A 251 -23.68 -26.48 7.44
N ASN A 252 -23.73 -26.79 8.73
CA ASN A 252 -23.96 -25.84 9.83
C ASN A 252 -23.25 -26.31 11.12
N SER A 253 -21.93 -26.21 11.19
CA SER A 253 -21.26 -26.29 12.49
C SER A 253 -20.12 -25.28 12.61
N ASN A 254 -20.48 -24.00 12.74
CA ASN A 254 -19.65 -23.07 13.52
C ASN A 254 -19.73 -23.49 14.99
N LYS A 255 -19.21 -24.68 15.33
CA LYS A 255 -19.05 -25.08 16.71
C LYS A 255 -17.94 -24.22 17.29
N SER A 256 -18.31 -23.34 18.22
CA SER A 256 -17.34 -22.68 19.08
C SER A 256 -16.41 -23.74 19.68
N VAL A 257 -15.11 -23.49 19.61
CA VAL A 257 -14.12 -24.37 20.21
C VAL A 257 -14.31 -24.26 21.71
N ASN A 258 -14.61 -25.39 22.36
CA ASN A 258 -14.60 -25.46 23.82
C ASN A 258 -13.29 -26.15 24.23
N ILE A 259 -12.33 -25.35 24.69
CA ILE A 259 -11.01 -25.84 25.11
C ILE A 259 -11.12 -26.78 26.31
N GLU A 260 -12.02 -26.47 27.26
CA GLU A 260 -12.18 -27.23 28.49
C GLU A 260 -12.44 -28.72 28.20
N ARG A 261 -13.28 -29.01 27.20
CA ARG A 261 -13.67 -30.36 26.75
C ARG A 261 -12.60 -31.09 25.93
N MET A 262 -11.46 -30.48 25.62
CA MET A 262 -10.35 -31.17 24.95
C MET A 262 -9.81 -32.31 25.82
N LYS A 263 -9.48 -33.43 25.20
CA LYS A 263 -8.86 -34.56 25.91
C LYS A 263 -7.46 -34.16 26.40
N SER A 264 -7.09 -34.61 27.61
CA SER A 264 -5.78 -34.32 28.20
C SER A 264 -4.57 -34.62 27.28
N PRO A 265 -4.53 -35.75 26.53
CA PRO A 265 -3.46 -36.00 25.57
C PRO A 265 -3.38 -34.95 24.46
N THR A 266 -4.52 -34.45 23.98
CA THR A 266 -4.58 -33.37 22.98
C THR A 266 -4.01 -32.08 23.55
N LYS A 267 -4.42 -31.68 24.77
CA LYS A 267 -3.90 -30.49 25.45
C LYS A 267 -2.37 -30.53 25.62
N LYS A 268 -1.82 -31.71 25.97
CA LYS A 268 -0.37 -31.93 26.11
C LYS A 268 0.35 -31.75 24.76
N LYS A 269 -0.14 -32.36 23.68
CA LYS A 269 0.45 -32.21 22.35
C LYS A 269 0.40 -30.77 21.84
N ILE A 270 -0.69 -30.03 22.09
CA ILE A 270 -0.76 -28.59 21.77
C ILE A 270 0.31 -27.82 22.55
N SER A 271 0.49 -28.14 23.84
CA SER A 271 1.55 -27.51 24.65
C SER A 271 2.95 -27.77 24.08
N GLU A 272 3.21 -28.97 23.56
CA GLU A 272 4.47 -29.33 22.92
C GLU A 272 4.70 -28.55 21.62
N LEU A 273 3.65 -28.35 20.81
CA LEU A 273 3.70 -27.56 19.58
C LEU A 273 4.05 -26.09 19.83
N PHE A 274 3.46 -25.46 20.86
CA PHE A 274 3.80 -24.08 21.24
C PHE A 274 5.24 -23.97 21.75
N LYS A 275 5.70 -24.94 22.55
CA LYS A 275 7.10 -24.99 23.01
C LYS A 275 8.11 -25.19 21.88
N GLU A 276 7.73 -25.88 20.82
CA GLU A 276 8.58 -26.00 19.63
C GLU A 276 8.81 -24.63 18.98
N ILE A 277 7.74 -23.84 18.80
CA ILE A 277 7.85 -22.48 18.25
C ILE A 277 8.78 -21.62 19.10
N ASP A 278 8.54 -21.62 20.41
CA ASP A 278 9.36 -20.90 21.40
C ASP A 278 10.85 -21.29 21.31
N SER A 279 11.14 -22.59 21.25
CA SER A 279 12.50 -23.11 21.14
C SER A 279 13.16 -22.73 19.81
N VAL A 280 12.41 -22.74 18.71
CA VAL A 280 12.93 -22.38 17.38
C VAL A 280 13.23 -20.89 17.32
N LEU A 281 12.30 -20.03 17.77
CA LEU A 281 12.51 -18.58 17.79
C LEU A 281 13.67 -18.19 18.71
N SER A 282 13.81 -18.84 19.87
CA SER A 282 14.92 -18.57 20.80
C SER A 282 16.31 -18.81 20.19
N ARG A 283 16.41 -19.64 19.14
CA ARG A 283 17.67 -19.90 18.41
C ARG A 283 17.95 -18.88 17.31
N GLN A 284 17.01 -17.99 17.02
CA GLN A 284 17.14 -16.91 16.03
C GLN A 284 17.58 -15.58 16.66
N ARG A 285 17.78 -15.53 17.98
CA ARG A 285 18.34 -14.37 18.69
C ARG A 285 19.82 -14.17 18.40
#